data_AF-A0A9D4FT59-F1
#
_entry.id   AF-A0A9D4FT59-F1
#
_cell.length_a   1.000
_cell.length_b   1.000
_cell.length_c   1.000
_cell.angle_alpha   90.00
_cell.angle_beta   90.00
_cell.angle_gamma   90.00
#
_symmetry.space_group_name_H-M   'P 1'
#
loop_
_entity.id
_entity.type
_entity.pdbx_description
1 polymer ?
#
loop_
_entity_poly.entity_id
_entity_poly.type
_entity_poly.pdbx_seq_one_letter_code
_entity_poly.pdbx_strand_id
1 'polypeptide(L)'
;MTIGSYVCTACSGLLRGLNPPHRVKSISMASFTPEEMEFLQMHGNEYCRKVWLGLYDNRLGNQAESRDETKVKEFMAQKYERKRYYVAPTDSMKEEARRMNEAGAVVKPPPGTRPLKSLLGENAPKLQVGAQVRTGGTRWERRNV
;
A
#
# COMPACT_ATOMS: atom_id res chain seq x y z
N MET A 1 2.74 1.74 5.25
CA MET A 1 3.80 2.77 5.30
C MET A 1 4.97 2.35 6.17
N THR A 2 4.77 1.84 7.39
CA THR A 2 5.91 1.38 8.22
C THR A 2 6.74 0.26 7.57
N ILE A 3 6.09 -0.72 6.94
CA ILE A 3 6.76 -1.90 6.37
C ILE A 3 7.00 -1.78 4.85
N GLY A 4 6.16 -1.04 4.14
CA GLY A 4 6.16 -1.00 2.67
C GLY A 4 5.33 -2.12 2.00
N SER A 5 4.38 -2.72 2.72
CA SER A 5 3.49 -3.77 2.20
C SER A 5 2.08 -3.27 1.87
N TYR A 6 1.40 -3.97 0.96
CA TYR A 6 -0.02 -3.82 0.62
C TYR A 6 -0.86 -4.85 1.37
N VAL A 7 -1.90 -4.38 2.06
CA VAL A 7 -2.76 -5.19 2.91
C VAL A 7 -4.22 -4.83 2.69
N CYS A 8 -5.13 -5.76 2.99
CA CYS A 8 -6.57 -5.48 2.98
C CYS A 8 -7.00 -4.63 4.19
N THR A 9 -8.23 -4.13 4.16
CA THR A 9 -8.83 -3.32 5.24
C THR A 9 -8.79 -4.05 6.59
N ALA A 10 -9.12 -5.34 6.64
CA ALA A 10 -9.11 -6.11 7.89
C ALA A 10 -7.70 -6.17 8.51
N CYS A 11 -6.70 -6.56 7.71
CA CYS A 11 -5.30 -6.60 8.16
C CYS A 11 -4.78 -5.20 8.56
N SER A 12 -5.25 -4.13 7.90
CA SER A 12 -4.90 -2.76 8.29
C SER A 12 -5.36 -2.40 9.71
N GLY A 13 -6.51 -2.92 10.14
CA GLY A 13 -7.02 -2.74 11.51
C GLY A 13 -6.15 -3.47 12.53
N LEU A 14 -5.83 -4.74 12.27
CA LEU A 14 -4.94 -5.53 13.12
C LEU A 14 -3.56 -4.90 13.28
N LEU A 15 -2.98 -4.40 12.18
CA LEU A 15 -1.67 -3.74 12.17
C LEU A 15 -1.63 -2.46 13.03
N ARG A 16 -2.74 -1.73 13.13
CA ARG A 16 -2.85 -0.55 14.01
C ARG A 16 -2.95 -0.94 15.48
N GLY A 17 -3.45 -2.14 15.77
CA GLY A 17 -3.58 -2.68 17.13
C GLY A 17 -2.33 -3.35 17.68
N LEU A 18 -1.25 -3.45 16.90
CA LEU A 18 0.05 -3.96 17.36
C LEU A 18 0.80 -2.91 18.19
N ASN A 19 1.79 -3.35 18.97
CA ASN A 19 2.68 -2.49 19.74
C ASN A 19 4.16 -2.69 19.34
N PRO A 20 4.80 -1.71 18.66
CA PRO A 20 4.28 -0.40 18.30
C PRO A 20 3.25 -0.44 17.14
N PRO A 21 2.32 0.53 17.06
CA PRO A 21 1.27 0.55 16.03
C PRO A 21 1.84 0.88 14.66
N HIS A 22 1.45 0.11 13.63
CA HIS A 22 1.93 0.34 12.27
C HIS A 22 1.15 1.47 11.57
N ARG A 23 1.87 2.31 10.83
CA ARG A 23 1.29 3.36 10.00
C ARG A 23 0.75 2.78 8.70
N VAL A 24 -0.55 2.96 8.48
CA VAL A 24 -1.27 2.50 7.28
C VAL A 24 -2.00 3.66 6.60
N LYS A 25 -1.96 3.70 5.27
CA LYS A 25 -2.67 4.66 4.41
C LYS A 25 -3.60 3.91 3.46
N SER A 26 -4.76 4.50 3.16
CA SER A 26 -5.69 3.97 2.14
C SER A 26 -5.11 4.23 0.76
N ILE A 27 -5.13 3.21 -0.11
CA ILE A 27 -4.65 3.33 -1.48
C ILE A 27 -5.47 4.38 -2.26
N SER A 28 -6.79 4.38 -2.07
CA SER A 28 -7.70 5.22 -2.86
C SER A 28 -8.00 6.59 -2.25
N MET A 29 -7.85 6.74 -0.93
CA MET A 29 -8.32 7.95 -0.22
C MET A 29 -7.20 8.79 0.39
N ALA A 30 -5.97 8.28 0.50
CA ALA A 30 -4.87 9.02 1.11
C ALA A 30 -3.95 9.62 0.05
N SER A 31 -3.37 10.79 0.35
CA SER A 31 -2.29 11.36 -0.44
C SER A 31 -0.95 10.75 -0.01
N PHE A 32 -0.11 10.44 -0.99
CA PHE A 32 1.24 9.91 -0.79
C PHE A 32 2.27 10.97 -1.22
N THR A 33 3.33 11.11 -0.43
CA THR A 33 4.46 11.95 -0.84
C THR A 33 5.35 11.21 -1.85
N PRO A 34 6.16 11.91 -2.65
CA PRO A 34 7.11 11.25 -3.56
C PRO A 34 8.03 10.26 -2.86
N GLU A 35 8.52 10.59 -1.66
CA GLU A 35 9.41 9.73 -0.87
C GLU A 35 8.68 8.48 -0.37
N GLU A 36 7.41 8.61 -0.01
CA GLU A 36 6.57 7.47 0.37
C GLU A 36 6.31 6.53 -0.83
N MET A 37 6.16 7.09 -2.03
CA MET A 37 5.99 6.31 -3.25
C MET A 37 7.28 5.58 -3.64
N GLU A 38 8.42 6.25 -3.57
CA GLU A 38 9.74 5.64 -3.80
C GLU A 38 10.00 4.53 -2.79
N PHE A 39 9.70 4.77 -1.51
CA PHE A 39 9.80 3.75 -0.47
C PHE A 39 8.96 2.51 -0.81
N LEU A 40 7.72 2.69 -1.26
CA LEU A 40 6.86 1.57 -1.68
C LEU A 40 7.40 0.84 -2.91
N GLN A 41 7.96 1.56 -3.89
CA GLN A 41 8.59 1.00 -5.09
C GLN A 41 9.85 0.18 -4.76
N MET A 42 10.60 0.57 -3.73
CA MET A 42 11.75 -0.22 -3.25
C MET A 42 11.34 -1.43 -2.39
N HIS A 43 10.07 -1.56 -2.02
CA HIS A 43 9.57 -2.61 -1.12
C HIS A 43 8.55 -3.53 -1.80
N GLY A 44 7.28 -3.48 -1.39
CA GLY A 44 6.25 -4.37 -1.90
C GLY A 44 6.17 -5.72 -1.18
N ASN A 45 5.08 -6.45 -1.46
CA ASN A 45 4.72 -7.64 -0.70
C ASN A 45 5.71 -8.79 -0.85
N GLU A 46 6.39 -8.89 -1.99
CA GLU A 46 7.36 -9.94 -2.21
C GLU A 46 8.61 -9.73 -1.34
N TYR A 47 9.19 -8.53 -1.37
CA TYR A 47 10.26 -8.13 -0.47
C TYR A 47 9.87 -8.35 0.99
N CYS A 48 8.70 -7.83 1.38
CA CYS A 48 8.21 -7.98 2.76
C CYS A 48 7.97 -9.44 3.14
N ARG A 49 7.62 -10.32 2.19
CA ARG A 49 7.51 -11.76 2.45
C ARG A 49 8.88 -12.36 2.77
N LYS A 50 9.90 -12.08 1.95
CA LYS A 50 11.27 -12.57 2.17
C LYS A 50 11.84 -12.09 3.53
N VAL A 51 11.52 -10.87 3.94
CA VAL A 51 11.97 -10.29 5.22
C VAL A 51 11.15 -10.81 6.42
N TRP A 52 9.83 -10.71 6.39
CA TRP A 52 8.98 -10.97 7.57
C TRP A 52 8.47 -12.40 7.68
N LEU A 53 8.69 -13.21 6.64
CA LEU A 53 8.33 -14.63 6.57
C LEU A 53 9.51 -15.46 6.05
N GLY A 54 10.75 -14.97 6.15
CA GLY A 54 11.92 -15.64 5.60
C GLY A 54 12.22 -17.00 6.25
N LEU A 55 11.85 -17.17 7.53
CA LEU A 55 11.94 -18.45 8.25
C LEU A 55 10.60 -19.19 8.35
N TYR A 56 9.55 -18.67 7.70
CA TYR A 56 8.22 -19.28 7.78
C TYR A 56 8.12 -20.45 6.80
N ASP A 57 7.92 -21.66 7.34
CA ASP A 57 7.65 -22.83 6.51
C ASP A 57 6.15 -22.88 6.15
N ASN A 58 5.86 -22.67 4.87
CA ASN A 58 4.49 -22.66 4.34
C ASN A 58 3.81 -24.04 4.43
N ARG A 59 4.57 -25.14 4.62
CA ARG A 59 4.05 -26.50 4.78
C ARG A 59 3.59 -26.78 6.21
N LEU A 60 4.15 -26.07 7.18
CA LEU A 60 3.82 -26.18 8.60
C LEU A 60 2.68 -25.23 9.01
N GLY A 61 2.25 -24.35 8.11
CA GLY A 61 1.61 -23.09 8.44
C GLY A 61 0.18 -22.91 7.91
N ASN A 62 -0.75 -23.80 8.27
CA ASN A 62 -2.19 -23.61 8.00
C ASN A 62 -2.85 -22.52 8.88
N GLN A 63 -2.08 -21.78 9.69
CA GLN A 63 -2.62 -20.76 10.61
C GLN A 63 -3.17 -19.51 9.88
N ALA A 64 -2.64 -19.16 8.71
CA ALA A 64 -3.09 -17.99 7.95
C ALA A 64 -4.42 -18.22 7.20
N GLU A 65 -4.83 -19.47 6.99
CA GLU A 65 -6.08 -19.83 6.31
C GLU A 65 -7.30 -19.87 7.25
N SER A 66 -7.08 -19.83 8.56
CA SER A 66 -8.21 -19.79 9.49
C SER A 66 -8.90 -18.43 9.40
N ARG A 67 -10.20 -18.43 9.07
CA ARG A 67 -11.10 -17.27 9.20
C ARG A 67 -11.27 -16.76 10.64
N ASP A 68 -10.63 -17.41 11.61
CA ASP A 68 -10.65 -17.05 13.02
C ASP A 68 -9.76 -15.83 13.28
N GLU A 69 -10.41 -14.72 13.62
CA GLU A 69 -9.76 -13.44 13.88
C GLU A 69 -8.72 -13.52 15.02
N THR A 70 -8.94 -14.38 16.01
CA THR A 70 -8.02 -14.56 17.15
C THR A 70 -6.70 -15.15 16.70
N LYS A 71 -6.76 -16.17 15.82
CA LYS A 71 -5.57 -16.82 15.26
C LYS A 71 -4.82 -15.88 14.33
N VAL A 72 -5.52 -15.10 13.52
CA VAL A 72 -4.89 -14.08 12.65
C VAL A 72 -4.20 -13.02 13.50
N LYS A 73 -4.83 -12.54 14.58
CA LYS A 73 -4.22 -11.56 15.49
C LYS A 73 -2.94 -12.10 16.14
N GLU A 74 -2.98 -13.32 16.65
CA GLU A 74 -1.79 -13.95 17.25
C GLU A 74 -0.68 -14.17 16.21
N PHE A 75 -1.03 -14.58 14.99
CA PHE A 75 -0.07 -14.68 13.89
C PHE A 75 0.56 -13.32 13.55
N MET A 76 -0.22 -12.23 13.50
CA MET A 76 0.30 -10.88 13.26
C MET A 76 1.27 -10.44 14.36
N ALA A 77 0.97 -10.74 15.63
CA ALA A 77 1.86 -10.46 16.76
C ALA A 77 3.17 -11.28 16.66
N GLN A 78 3.08 -12.58 16.33
CA GLN A 78 4.27 -13.40 16.10
C GLN A 78 5.13 -12.86 14.96
N LYS A 79 4.49 -12.44 13.87
CA LYS A 79 5.15 -11.94 12.68
C LYS A 79 5.87 -10.61 12.91
N TYR A 80 5.19 -9.62 13.51
CA TYR A 80 5.69 -8.24 13.54
C TYR A 80 6.21 -7.79 14.90
N GLU A 81 5.59 -8.21 16.02
CA GLU A 81 6.04 -7.84 17.36
C GLU A 81 7.18 -8.76 17.81
N ARG A 82 6.95 -10.07 17.77
CA ARG A 82 7.92 -11.09 18.21
C ARG A 82 8.99 -11.38 17.17
N LYS A 83 8.81 -10.90 15.93
CA LYS A 83 9.72 -11.11 14.79
C LYS A 83 10.10 -12.60 14.59
N ARG A 84 9.16 -13.51 14.87
CA ARG A 84 9.40 -14.95 14.92
C ARG A 84 9.99 -15.52 13.62
N TYR A 85 9.57 -14.95 12.49
CA TYR A 85 9.97 -15.41 11.16
C TYR A 85 10.84 -14.38 10.42
N TYR A 86 11.33 -13.38 11.15
CA TYR A 86 12.05 -12.25 10.58
C TYR A 86 13.47 -12.65 10.17
N VAL A 87 13.86 -12.22 8.98
CA VAL A 87 15.23 -12.25 8.49
C VAL A 87 15.66 -10.82 8.21
N ALA A 88 16.86 -10.46 8.66
CA ALA A 88 17.39 -9.12 8.42
C ALA A 88 17.47 -8.84 6.91
N PRO A 89 16.92 -7.71 6.43
CA PRO A 89 16.96 -7.37 5.02
C PRO A 89 18.39 -7.16 4.55
N THR A 90 18.73 -7.73 3.40
CA THR A 90 20.01 -7.52 2.73
C THR A 90 19.87 -6.54 1.57
N ASP A 91 20.97 -5.93 1.15
CA ASP A 91 20.96 -5.00 0.01
C ASP A 91 20.57 -5.71 -1.29
N SER A 92 20.95 -7.00 -1.44
CA SER A 92 20.51 -7.82 -2.56
C SER A 92 18.98 -7.96 -2.61
N MET A 93 18.31 -8.16 -1.47
CA MET A 93 16.85 -8.27 -1.43
C MET A 93 16.16 -6.97 -1.82
N LYS A 94 16.71 -5.81 -1.41
CA LYS A 94 16.17 -4.49 -1.76
C LYS A 94 16.33 -4.19 -3.24
N GLU A 95 17.51 -4.50 -3.80
CA GLU A 95 17.78 -4.29 -5.22
C GLU A 95 16.90 -5.19 -6.11
N GLU A 96 16.70 -6.44 -5.70
CA GLU A 96 15.79 -7.36 -6.38
C GLU A 96 14.35 -6.83 -6.38
N ALA A 97 13.87 -6.35 -5.22
CA ALA A 97 12.55 -5.76 -5.09
C ALA A 97 12.37 -4.54 -5.99
N ARG A 98 13.36 -3.63 -6.02
CA ARG A 98 13.36 -2.47 -6.90
C ARG A 98 13.22 -2.89 -8.36
N ARG A 99 14.04 -3.84 -8.82
CA ARG A 99 14.01 -4.33 -10.21
C ARG A 99 12.67 -4.96 -10.59
N MET A 100 12.10 -5.78 -9.71
CA MET A 100 10.81 -6.42 -9.94
C MET A 100 9.67 -5.40 -9.99
N ASN A 101 9.68 -4.41 -9.09
CA ASN A 101 8.64 -3.38 -9.06
C ASN A 101 8.77 -2.39 -10.23
N GLU A 102 9.99 -2.04 -10.66
CA GLU A 102 10.23 -1.23 -11.87
C GLU A 102 9.76 -1.96 -13.13
N ALA A 103 10.09 -3.24 -13.29
CA ALA A 103 9.61 -4.04 -14.41
C ALA A 103 8.07 -4.14 -14.45
N GLY A 104 7.42 -4.19 -13.28
CA GLY A 104 5.96 -4.16 -13.15
C GLY A 104 5.33 -2.78 -13.41
N ALA A 105 6.07 -1.68 -13.23
CA ALA A 105 5.61 -0.33 -13.59
C ALA A 105 5.67 -0.10 -15.11
N VAL A 106 6.58 -0.78 -15.81
CA VAL A 106 6.67 -0.80 -17.29
C VAL A 106 5.71 -1.85 -17.88
N VAL A 107 4.45 -1.88 -17.41
CA VAL A 107 3.39 -2.47 -18.24
C VAL A 107 3.25 -1.55 -19.44
N LYS A 108 3.81 -1.97 -20.58
CA LYS A 108 3.52 -1.35 -21.87
C LYS A 108 1.99 -1.19 -21.98
N PRO A 109 1.48 -0.02 -22.42
CA PRO A 109 0.07 0.12 -22.68
C PRO A 109 -0.41 -1.09 -23.52
N PRO A 110 -1.57 -1.69 -23.20
CA PRO A 110 -2.09 -2.78 -24.01
C PRO A 110 -2.11 -2.34 -25.48
N PRO A 111 -1.75 -3.21 -26.44
CA PRO A 111 -1.68 -2.85 -27.85
C PRO A 111 -3.06 -2.34 -28.28
N GLY A 112 -3.22 -1.01 -28.37
CA GLY A 112 -4.50 -0.38 -28.70
C GLY A 112 -4.84 0.90 -27.94
N THR A 113 -4.24 1.20 -26.78
CA THR A 113 -4.53 2.49 -26.11
C THR A 113 -3.74 3.61 -26.76
N ARG A 114 -4.40 4.40 -27.61
CA ARG A 114 -3.84 5.63 -28.17
C ARG A 114 -4.13 6.79 -27.22
N PRO A 115 -3.18 7.72 -27.00
CA PRO A 115 -3.41 8.87 -26.13
C PRO A 115 -4.61 9.69 -26.65
N LEU A 116 -5.45 10.21 -25.76
CA LEU A 116 -6.68 10.94 -26.12
C LEU A 116 -6.43 12.08 -27.15
N LYS A 117 -5.26 12.72 -27.09
CA LYS A 117 -4.80 13.71 -28.07
C LYS A 117 -4.74 13.18 -29.50
N SER A 118 -4.38 11.92 -29.68
CA SER A 118 -4.37 11.26 -31.01
C SER A 118 -5.77 10.91 -31.53
N LEU A 119 -6.79 10.89 -30.66
CA LEU A 119 -8.18 10.65 -31.04
C LEU A 119 -8.96 11.95 -31.27
N LEU A 120 -8.66 13.00 -30.49
CA LEU A 120 -9.38 14.28 -30.52
C LEU A 120 -8.69 15.37 -31.36
N GLY A 121 -7.47 15.13 -31.85
CA GLY A 121 -6.69 16.11 -32.61
C GLY A 121 -6.23 17.31 -31.76
N GLU A 122 -5.66 18.33 -32.42
CA GLU A 122 -5.15 19.55 -31.77
C GLU A 122 -6.24 20.41 -31.10
N ASN A 123 -7.52 20.12 -31.38
CA ASN A 123 -8.69 20.79 -30.81
C ASN A 123 -9.23 20.12 -29.54
N ALA A 124 -8.48 19.18 -28.93
CA ALA A 124 -8.90 18.54 -27.69
C ALA A 124 -9.13 19.59 -26.57
N PRO A 125 -10.31 19.62 -25.92
CA PRO A 125 -10.57 20.56 -24.84
C PRO A 125 -9.54 20.36 -23.73
N LYS A 126 -8.93 21.44 -23.26
CA LYS A 126 -7.98 21.40 -22.14
C LYS A 126 -8.73 20.88 -20.92
N LEU A 127 -8.30 19.72 -20.41
CA LEU A 127 -8.74 19.18 -19.13
C LEU A 127 -8.38 20.18 -18.03
N GLN A 128 -9.36 20.99 -17.62
CA GLN A 128 -9.25 21.80 -16.42
C GLN A 128 -9.55 20.89 -15.23
N VAL A 129 -8.49 20.45 -14.54
CA VAL A 129 -8.65 19.82 -13.23
C VAL A 129 -9.12 20.93 -12.30
N GLY A 130 -10.38 20.84 -11.84
CA GLY A 130 -11.05 21.89 -11.09
C GLY A 130 -10.23 22.39 -9.90
N ALA A 131 -9.75 23.64 -10.00
CA ALA A 131 -9.25 24.40 -8.87
C ALA A 131 -10.42 24.76 -7.95
N GLN A 132 -10.14 24.75 -6.64
CA GLN A 132 -11.06 25.05 -5.55
C GLN A 132 -12.13 26.10 -5.86
N VAL A 133 -13.40 25.72 -5.68
CA VAL A 133 -14.48 26.69 -5.49
C VAL A 133 -14.28 27.35 -4.12
N ARG A 134 -13.67 28.55 -4.13
CA ARG A 134 -13.85 29.53 -3.05
C ARG A 134 -15.19 30.19 -3.27
N THR A 135 -16.22 29.79 -2.53
CA THR A 135 -17.43 30.59 -2.35
C THR A 135 -17.45 31.08 -0.91
N GLY A 136 -17.48 32.40 -0.76
CA GLY A 136 -17.56 33.08 0.52
C GLY A 136 -18.84 32.76 1.28
N GLY A 137 -18.71 32.83 2.61
CA GLY A 137 -19.72 33.19 3.61
C GLY A 137 -21.15 32.72 3.40
N THR A 138 -21.55 31.70 4.16
CA THR A 138 -22.72 31.79 5.03
C THR A 138 -22.45 31.07 6.36
N ARG A 139 -22.68 31.82 7.43
CA ARG A 139 -22.62 31.43 8.85
C ARG A 139 -23.62 30.30 9.11
N TRP A 140 -23.14 29.13 9.52
CA TRP A 140 -23.98 28.05 10.04
C TRP A 140 -23.97 28.11 11.56
N GLU A 141 -25.10 28.55 12.11
CA GLU A 141 -25.37 28.70 13.53
C GLU A 141 -25.57 27.32 14.17
N ARG A 142 -24.83 27.06 15.26
CA ARG A 142 -25.02 25.89 16.13
C ARG A 142 -26.40 25.97 16.75
N ARG A 143 -27.25 24.96 16.51
CA ARG A 143 -28.35 24.61 17.40
C ARG A 143 -28.06 23.27 18.05
N ASN A 144 -27.90 23.33 19.37
CA ASN A 144 -27.88 22.20 20.28
C ASN A 144 -29.23 21.48 20.24
N VAL A 145 -29.17 20.14 20.20
CA VAL A 145 -30.03 19.24 20.98
C VAL A 145 -29.11 18.16 21.53
#